data_AF-A0A096BDQ5-F1
#
_entry.id   AF-A0A096BDQ5-F1
#
_cell.length_a   1.000
_cell.length_b   1.000
_cell.length_c   1.000
_cell.angle_alpha   90.00
_cell.angle_beta   90.00
_cell.angle_gamma   90.00
#
_symmetry.space_group_name_H-M   'P 1'
#
loop_
_entity.id
_entity.type
_entity.pdbx_description
1 polymer ?
#
loop_
_entity_poly.entity_id
_entity_poly.type
_entity_poly.pdbx_seq_one_letter_code
_entity_poly.pdbx_strand_id
1 'polypeptide(L)'
;MNDRSAKIGVWAYLLFTLASFALALYLLLAEGGYRYNVSLVALPVWMGYTAFNTIKSVSDLIGAQNRTANFTRMLARWEDTFESRGKALALFTFMTLVVGLIKLAVPILLLQLGQAFA
;
A
#
# COMPACT_ATOMS: atom_id res chain seq x y z
N MET A 1 13.34 17.61 -10.87
CA MET A 1 11.86 17.83 -10.91
C MET A 1 11.02 16.57 -10.64
N ASN A 2 11.45 15.34 -10.98
CA ASN A 2 10.73 14.10 -10.61
C ASN A 2 10.79 13.74 -9.10
N ASP A 3 11.69 14.39 -8.36
CA ASP A 3 11.89 14.16 -6.91
C ASP A 3 10.65 14.52 -6.06
N ARG A 4 9.90 15.57 -6.42
CA ARG A 4 8.67 15.95 -5.70
C ARG A 4 7.55 14.93 -5.92
N SER A 5 7.34 14.47 -7.15
CA SER A 5 6.35 13.45 -7.47
C SER A 5 6.69 12.10 -6.84
N ALA A 6 7.97 11.73 -6.85
CA ALA A 6 8.46 10.54 -6.16
C ALA A 6 8.17 10.60 -4.64
N LYS A 7 8.45 11.74 -3.99
CA LYS A 7 8.11 11.95 -2.57
C LYS A 7 6.62 11.79 -2.30
N ILE A 8 5.76 12.40 -3.11
CA ILE A 8 4.29 12.28 -2.96
C ILE A 8 3.85 10.81 -3.06
N GLY A 9 4.36 10.06 -4.03
CA GLY A 9 3.99 8.64 -4.16
C GLY A 9 4.50 7.78 -3.01
N VAL A 10 5.68 8.07 -2.46
CA VAL A 10 6.18 7.38 -1.26
C VAL A 10 5.28 7.67 -0.05
N TRP A 11 4.87 8.92 0.15
CA TRP A 11 3.92 9.30 1.22
C TRP A 11 2.54 8.68 1.03
N ALA A 12 2.02 8.66 -0.19
CA ALA A 12 0.75 8.01 -0.51
C ALA A 12 0.83 6.50 -0.21
N TYR A 13 1.92 5.83 -0.61
CA TYR A 13 2.15 4.42 -0.28
C TYR A 13 2.14 4.18 1.22
N LEU A 14 2.82 5.04 2.00
CA LEU A 14 2.87 4.95 3.46
C LEU A 14 1.46 5.12 4.05
N LEU A 15 0.73 6.15 3.62
CA LEU A 15 -0.61 6.47 4.10
C LEU A 15 -1.59 5.32 3.83
N PHE A 16 -1.59 4.75 2.62
CA PHE A 16 -2.42 3.58 2.31
C PHE A 16 -2.03 2.33 3.11
N THR A 17 -0.74 2.17 3.43
CA THR A 17 -0.28 1.04 4.26
C THR A 17 -0.77 1.18 5.70
N LEU A 18 -0.67 2.38 6.27
CA LEU A 18 -1.17 2.69 7.61
C LEU A 18 -2.69 2.58 7.68
N ALA A 19 -3.41 3.11 6.70
CA ALA A 19 -4.86 3.00 6.62
C ALA A 19 -5.31 1.54 6.51
N SER A 20 -4.61 0.72 5.72
CA SER A 20 -4.88 -0.72 5.61
C SER A 20 -4.63 -1.47 6.91
N PHE A 21 -3.56 -1.14 7.64
CA PHE A 21 -3.29 -1.69 8.97
C PHE A 21 -4.41 -1.32 9.96
N ALA A 22 -4.77 -0.03 10.03
CA ALA A 22 -5.81 0.46 10.92
C ALA A 22 -7.17 -0.16 10.59
N LEU A 23 -7.49 -0.30 9.29
CA LEU A 23 -8.71 -0.96 8.84
C LEU A 23 -8.72 -2.44 9.25
N ALA A 24 -7.64 -3.19 9.04
CA ALA A 24 -7.57 -4.59 9.45
C ALA A 24 -7.72 -4.76 10.97
N LEU A 25 -7.14 -3.85 11.76
CA LEU A 25 -7.30 -3.81 13.22
C LEU A 25 -8.75 -3.52 13.62
N TYR A 26 -9.38 -2.54 12.98
CA TYR A 26 -10.79 -2.20 13.19
C TYR A 26 -11.71 -3.38 12.84
N LEU A 27 -11.51 -4.01 11.68
CA LEU A 27 -12.33 -5.15 11.26
C LEU A 27 -12.16 -6.35 12.19
N LEU A 28 -10.94 -6.58 12.69
CA LEU A 28 -10.69 -7.67 13.63
C LEU A 28 -11.40 -7.42 14.96
N LEU A 29 -11.26 -6.22 15.54
CA LEU A 29 -11.69 -5.93 16.91
C LEU A 29 -13.13 -5.40 17.02
N ALA A 30 -13.52 -4.48 16.14
CA ALA A 30 -14.81 -3.79 16.21
C ALA A 30 -15.91 -4.50 15.41
N GLU A 31 -15.60 -5.03 14.23
CA GLU A 31 -16.56 -5.75 13.37
C GLU A 31 -16.63 -7.27 13.65
N GLY A 32 -15.97 -7.72 14.72
CA GLY A 32 -16.06 -9.11 15.16
C GLY A 32 -15.32 -10.10 14.27
N GLY A 33 -14.32 -9.67 13.50
CA GLY A 33 -13.48 -10.58 12.69
C GLY A 33 -12.80 -11.69 13.50
N TYR A 34 -12.63 -11.52 14.82
CA TYR A 34 -12.12 -12.58 15.70
C TYR A 34 -13.07 -13.79 15.84
N ARG A 35 -14.34 -13.67 15.43
CA ARG A 35 -15.36 -14.71 15.59
C ARG A 35 -15.27 -15.82 14.54
N TYR A 36 -14.57 -15.58 13.43
CA TYR A 36 -14.47 -16.54 12.33
C TYR A 36 -13.02 -16.98 12.15
N ASN A 37 -12.80 -18.29 11.99
CA ASN A 37 -11.45 -18.89 11.94
C ASN A 37 -10.56 -18.28 10.85
N VAL A 38 -11.11 -18.01 9.66
CA VAL A 38 -10.36 -17.44 8.54
C VAL A 38 -9.95 -16.00 8.83
N SER A 39 -10.87 -15.13 9.26
CA SER A 39 -10.56 -13.72 9.54
C SER A 39 -9.70 -13.55 10.79
N LEU A 40 -9.86 -14.42 11.79
CA LEU A 40 -9.04 -14.46 13.01
C LEU A 40 -7.56 -14.68 12.68
N VAL A 41 -7.23 -15.45 11.65
CA VAL A 41 -5.84 -15.70 11.22
C VAL A 41 -5.40 -14.72 10.14
N ALA A 42 -6.23 -14.51 9.12
CA ALA A 42 -5.85 -13.76 7.93
C ALA A 42 -5.70 -12.25 8.20
N LEU A 43 -6.55 -11.65 9.06
CA LEU A 43 -6.43 -10.23 9.39
C LEU A 43 -5.13 -9.95 10.17
N PRO A 44 -4.73 -10.73 11.19
CA PRO A 44 -3.40 -10.59 11.80
C PRO A 44 -2.23 -10.79 10.86
N VAL A 45 -2.30 -11.76 9.94
CA VAL A 45 -1.24 -11.96 8.92
C VAL A 45 -1.12 -10.71 8.04
N TRP A 46 -2.26 -10.16 7.61
CA TRP A 46 -2.29 -8.92 6.82
C TRP A 46 -1.78 -7.70 7.61
N MET A 47 -2.10 -7.61 8.90
CA MET A 47 -1.55 -6.59 9.80
C MET A 47 -0.03 -6.73 9.93
N GLY A 48 0.50 -7.96 10.09
CA GLY A 48 1.94 -8.20 10.13
C GLY A 48 2.64 -7.76 8.84
N TYR A 49 2.05 -8.06 7.69
CA TYR A 49 2.54 -7.62 6.38
C TYR A 49 2.55 -6.09 6.22
N THR A 50 1.46 -5.43 6.61
CA THR A 50 1.33 -3.97 6.51
C THR A 50 2.21 -3.23 7.52
N ALA A 51 2.38 -3.76 8.72
CA ALA A 51 3.34 -3.27 9.72
C ALA A 51 4.78 -3.38 9.21
N PHE A 52 5.18 -4.55 8.71
CA PHE A 52 6.50 -4.75 8.11
C PHE A 52 6.76 -3.77 6.95
N ASN A 53 5.79 -3.62 6.05
CA ASN A 53 5.89 -2.69 4.92
C ASN A 53 5.99 -1.24 5.35
N THR A 54 5.32 -0.85 6.43
CA THR A 54 5.41 0.49 7.00
C THR A 54 6.81 0.74 7.53
N ILE A 55 7.32 -0.16 8.39
CA ILE A 55 8.66 -0.07 8.97
C ILE A 55 9.70 0.02 7.86
N LYS A 56 9.66 -0.92 6.89
CA LYS A 56 10.56 -0.91 5.74
C LYS A 56 10.46 0.39 4.94
N SER A 57 9.25 0.89 4.68
CA SER A 57 9.06 2.14 3.95
C SER A 57 9.61 3.35 4.69
N VAL A 58 9.53 3.39 6.02
CA VAL A 58 10.12 4.45 6.86
C VAL A 58 11.64 4.31 6.89
N SER A 59 12.18 3.10 7.03
CA SER A 59 13.62 2.84 6.97
C SER A 59 14.22 3.27 5.63
N ASP A 60 13.52 3.00 4.53
CA ASP A 60 13.91 3.42 3.17
C ASP A 60 13.80 4.95 2.95
N LEU A 61 13.04 5.66 3.79
CA LEU A 61 12.88 7.12 3.76
C LEU A 61 13.95 7.84 4.59
N ILE A 62 14.25 7.31 5.77
CA ILE A 62 15.21 7.89 6.73
C ILE A 62 16.65 7.52 6.37
N GLY A 63 16.87 6.30 5.86
CA GLY A 63 18.19 5.78 5.50
C GLY A 63 18.62 6.16 4.09
N ALA A 64 19.28 5.21 3.40
CA ALA A 64 19.68 5.37 2.00
C ALA A 64 18.46 5.80 1.18
N GLN A 65 18.54 6.91 0.43
CA GLN A 65 17.49 7.46 -0.44
C GLN A 65 17.05 6.52 -1.60
N ASN A 66 17.24 5.21 -1.46
CA ASN A 66 17.02 4.15 -2.43
C ASN A 66 15.60 4.13 -2.98
N ARG A 67 14.56 4.38 -2.18
CA ARG A 67 13.17 4.43 -2.70
C ARG A 67 12.96 5.62 -3.62
N THR A 68 13.34 6.82 -3.20
CA THR A 68 13.20 8.04 -4.00
C THR A 68 14.03 7.94 -5.29
N ALA A 69 15.24 7.37 -5.20
CA ALA A 69 16.08 7.07 -6.36
C ALA A 69 15.46 6.02 -7.29
N ASN A 70 14.89 4.94 -6.75
CA ASN A 70 14.21 3.91 -7.54
C ASN A 70 12.96 4.46 -8.24
N PHE A 71 12.14 5.26 -7.55
CA PHE A 71 11.00 5.94 -8.17
C PHE A 71 11.43 6.94 -9.23
N THR A 72 12.51 7.67 -8.99
CA THR A 72 13.05 8.61 -9.98
C THR A 72 13.56 7.87 -11.23
N ARG A 73 14.26 6.74 -11.07
CA ARG A 73 14.70 5.88 -12.19
C ARG A 73 13.51 5.27 -12.95
N MET A 74 12.47 4.84 -12.23
CA MET A 74 11.27 4.27 -12.85
C MET A 74 10.50 5.34 -13.64
N LEU A 75 10.33 6.53 -13.08
CA LEU A 75 9.74 7.68 -13.78
C LEU A 75 10.53 8.08 -15.02
N ALA A 76 11.87 8.09 -14.95
CA ALA A 76 12.72 8.37 -16.11
C ALA A 76 12.53 7.33 -17.23
N ARG A 77 12.52 6.03 -16.89
CA ARG A 77 12.26 4.96 -17.87
C ARG A 77 10.88 5.08 -18.51
N TRP A 78 9.87 5.45 -17.74
CA TRP A 78 8.53 5.68 -18.27
C TRP A 78 8.44 6.94 -19.13
N GLU A 79 9.13 8.01 -18.75
CA GLU A 79 9.22 9.21 -19.57
C GLU A 79 9.85 8.91 -20.94
N ASP A 80 10.91 8.08 -20.97
CA ASP A 80 11.52 7.58 -22.20
C ASP A 80 10.57 6.67 -23.00
N THR A 81 9.83 5.79 -22.34
CA THR A 81 8.92 4.83 -23.01
C THR A 81 7.66 5.49 -23.58
N PHE A 82 7.12 6.48 -22.87
CA PHE A 82 5.87 7.16 -23.26
C PHE A 82 6.11 8.47 -24.03
N GLU A 83 7.38 8.83 -24.25
CA GLU A 83 7.86 10.07 -24.88
C GLU A 83 7.23 11.34 -24.26
N SER A 84 6.69 11.21 -23.04
CA SER A 84 5.88 12.23 -22.40
C SER A 84 5.85 12.05 -20.89
N ARG A 85 6.36 13.06 -20.20
CA ARG A 85 6.32 13.15 -18.74
C ARG A 85 4.90 13.09 -18.17
N GLY A 86 3.94 13.70 -18.86
CA GLY A 86 2.54 13.72 -18.43
C GLY A 86 1.95 12.31 -18.36
N LYS A 87 2.24 11.46 -19.36
CA LYS A 87 1.79 10.07 -19.40
C LYS A 87 2.47 9.21 -18.32
N ALA A 88 3.77 9.40 -18.10
CA ALA A 88 4.51 8.71 -17.04
C ALA A 88 3.97 9.03 -15.64
N LEU A 89 3.66 10.31 -15.37
CA LEU A 89 3.05 10.74 -14.10
C LEU A 89 1.61 10.24 -13.96
N ALA A 90 0.83 10.21 -15.04
CA ALA A 90 -0.53 9.67 -15.01
C ALA A 90 -0.52 8.17 -14.65
N LEU A 91 0.38 7.39 -15.26
CA LEU A 91 0.57 5.98 -14.92
C LEU A 91 1.00 5.80 -13.47
N PHE A 92 1.95 6.62 -13.00
CA PHE A 92 2.41 6.57 -11.62
C PHE A 92 1.26 6.81 -10.62
N THR A 93 0.45 7.83 -10.87
CA THR A 93 -0.74 8.14 -10.07
C THR A 93 -1.73 6.99 -10.11
N PHE A 94 -2.03 6.47 -11.30
CA PHE A 94 -2.94 5.35 -11.47
C PHE A 94 -2.49 4.12 -10.68
N MET A 95 -1.23 3.71 -10.80
CA MET A 95 -0.68 2.58 -10.05
C MET A 95 -0.72 2.82 -8.54
N THR A 96 -0.43 4.04 -8.09
CA THR A 96 -0.51 4.41 -6.67
C THR A 96 -1.94 4.27 -6.14
N LEU A 97 -2.93 4.71 -6.91
CA LEU A 97 -4.34 4.58 -6.56
C LEU A 97 -4.79 3.12 -6.56
N VAL A 98 -4.44 2.33 -7.57
CA VAL A 98 -4.77 0.90 -7.64
C VAL A 98 -4.19 0.14 -6.46
N VAL A 99 -2.92 0.36 -6.13
CA VAL A 99 -2.28 -0.25 -4.97
C VAL A 99 -2.96 0.18 -3.67
N GLY A 100 -3.34 1.45 -3.55
CA GLY A 100 -4.11 1.96 -2.42
C GLY A 100 -5.47 1.27 -2.27
N LEU A 101 -6.22 1.15 -3.36
CA LEU A 101 -7.52 0.47 -3.40
C LEU A 101 -7.39 -1.00 -3.00
N ILE A 102 -6.40 -1.72 -3.54
CA ILE A 102 -6.15 -3.13 -3.17
C ILE A 102 -5.89 -3.23 -1.66
N LYS A 103 -5.03 -2.35 -1.12
CA LYS A 103 -4.72 -2.36 0.31
C LYS A 103 -5.94 -2.14 1.20
N LEU A 104 -6.91 -1.35 0.75
CA LEU A 104 -8.16 -1.12 1.48
C LEU A 104 -9.17 -2.27 1.27
N ALA A 105 -9.20 -2.87 0.07
CA ALA A 105 -10.11 -3.96 -0.25
C ALA A 105 -9.74 -5.27 0.45
N VAL A 106 -8.45 -5.59 0.59
CA VAL A 106 -8.02 -6.89 1.12
C VAL A 106 -8.55 -7.15 2.55
N PRO A 107 -8.42 -6.25 3.54
CA PRO A 107 -9.01 -6.47 4.86
C PRO A 107 -10.52 -6.76 4.83
N ILE A 108 -11.26 -6.07 3.95
CA ILE A 108 -12.71 -6.25 3.80
C ILE A 108 -13.01 -7.64 3.24
N LEU A 109 -12.31 -8.05 2.18
CA LEU A 109 -12.47 -9.36 1.57
C LEU A 109 -12.11 -10.49 2.56
N LEU A 110 -11.07 -10.30 3.38
CA LEU A 110 -10.69 -11.29 4.40
C LEU A 110 -11.78 -11.47 5.46
N LEU A 111 -12.46 -10.39 5.87
CA LEU A 111 -13.62 -10.48 6.76
C LEU A 111 -14.80 -11.19 6.09
N GLN A 112 -15.12 -10.83 4.84
CA GLN A 112 -16.22 -11.45 4.08
C GLN A 112 -15.98 -12.95 3.85
N LEU A 113 -14.75 -13.34 3.54
CA LEU A 113 -14.36 -14.75 3.45
C LEU A 113 -14.53 -15.46 4.80
N GLY A 114 -14.14 -14.81 5.90
CA GLY A 114 -14.40 -15.31 7.26
C GLY A 114 -15.88 -15.61 7.50
N GLN A 115 -16.76 -14.70 7.12
CA GLN A 115 -18.21 -14.87 7.25
C GLN A 115 -18.76 -15.98 6.34
N ALA A 116 -18.21 -16.13 5.13
CA ALA A 116 -18.67 -17.13 4.16
C ALA A 116 -18.27 -18.57 4.52
N PHE A 117 -17.19 -18.75 5.29
CA PHE A 117 -16.67 -20.05 5.73
C PHE A 117 -16.83 -20.27 7.25
N ALA A 118 -17.75 -19.53 7.87
CA ALA A 118 -18.09 -19.59 9.29
C ALA A 118 -18.95 -20.80 9.67
#